data_AF-A0A7J5L857-F1
#
_entry.id   AF-A0A7J5L857-F1
#
_cell.length_a   1.000
_cell.length_b   1.000
_cell.length_c   1.000
_cell.angle_alpha   90.00
_cell.angle_beta   90.00
_cell.angle_gamma   90.00
#
_symmetry.space_group_name_H-M   'P 1'
#
loop_
_entity.id
_entity.type
_entity.pdbx_description
1 polymer ?
#
loop_
_entity_poly.entity_id
_entity_poly.type
_entity_poly.pdbx_seq_one_letter_code
_entity_poly.pdbx_strand_id
1 'polypeptide(L)'
;MKGTIKFIDLFAGIGGIRCGLELAAHEAGYKTECVFTSEIKKHAIKVLKQNHPNELINGDITQVNEKEIPDFDICCAGFPCQSFSGGGKRLGFTETRGTLFFDVERILKKKEPAGFILENVEGLVSFILTNLATKDENH
;
A
#
# COMPACT_ATOMS: atom_id res chain seq x y z
N MET A 1 -24.71 11.35 7.12
CA MET A 1 -23.44 10.60 7.06
C MET A 1 -23.71 9.23 6.45
N LYS A 2 -23.00 8.87 5.36
CA LYS A 2 -23.33 7.71 4.50
C LYS A 2 -22.79 6.36 5.00
N GLY A 3 -21.86 6.37 5.96
CA GLY A 3 -21.27 5.16 6.55
C GLY A 3 -19.84 5.41 7.05
N THR A 4 -19.15 4.33 7.42
CA THR A 4 -17.71 4.33 7.73
C THR A 4 -16.99 3.46 6.70
N ILE A 5 -15.95 4.01 6.09
CA ILE A 5 -15.02 3.30 5.21
C ILE A 5 -13.85 2.81 6.07
N LYS A 6 -13.67 1.50 6.15
CA LYS A 6 -12.49 0.90 6.78
C LYS A 6 -11.37 0.81 5.76
N PHE A 7 -10.17 1.20 6.14
CA PHE A 7 -9.02 1.13 5.23
C PHE A 7 -7.76 0.67 5.96
N ILE A 8 -6.80 0.21 5.17
CA ILE A 8 -5.45 -0.10 5.63
C ILE A 8 -4.43 0.82 4.97
N ASP A 9 -3.35 1.13 5.68
CA ASP A 9 -2.28 2.02 5.21
C ASP A 9 -0.94 1.28 5.21
N LEU A 10 -0.57 0.74 4.04
CA LEU A 10 0.66 -0.02 3.82
C LEU A 10 1.76 0.89 3.28
N PHE A 11 2.98 0.73 3.82
CA PHE A 11 4.09 1.65 3.51
C PHE A 11 3.68 3.11 3.76
N ALA A 12 3.04 3.33 4.92
CA ALA A 12 2.28 4.53 5.21
C ALA A 12 3.08 5.84 5.09
N GLY A 13 4.41 5.77 5.24
CA GLY A 13 5.25 6.95 5.34
C GLY A 13 4.74 7.85 6.45
N ILE A 14 4.54 9.12 6.15
CA ILE A 14 3.96 10.09 7.10
C ILE A 14 2.42 10.17 7.05
N GLY A 15 1.75 9.27 6.32
CA GLY A 15 0.29 9.23 6.18
C GLY A 15 -0.28 10.06 5.03
N GLY A 16 0.49 10.30 3.96
CA GLY A 16 0.07 11.18 2.86
C GLY A 16 -1.15 10.65 2.08
N ILE A 17 -1.10 9.39 1.65
CA ILE A 17 -2.20 8.73 0.91
C ILE A 17 -3.44 8.65 1.81
N ARG A 18 -3.26 8.21 3.05
CA ARG A 18 -4.28 8.20 4.09
C ARG A 18 -4.98 9.56 4.22
N CYS A 19 -4.22 10.64 4.39
CA CYS A 19 -4.78 11.98 4.54
C CYS A 19 -5.66 12.37 3.34
N GLY A 20 -5.19 12.07 2.12
CA GLY A 20 -5.99 12.26 0.90
C GLY A 20 -7.30 11.47 0.90
N LEU A 21 -7.25 10.19 1.31
CA LEU A 21 -8.45 9.35 1.44
C LEU A 21 -9.43 9.90 2.48
N GLU A 22 -8.94 10.25 3.67
CA GLU A 22 -9.75 10.78 4.77
C GLU A 22 -10.46 12.09 4.38
N LEU A 23 -9.75 13.00 3.70
CA LEU A 23 -10.32 14.25 3.18
C LEU A 23 -11.40 13.98 2.13
N ALA A 24 -11.11 13.17 1.11
CA ALA A 24 -12.06 12.85 0.05
C ALA A 24 -13.31 12.13 0.57
N ALA A 25 -13.13 11.18 1.50
CA ALA A 25 -14.23 10.48 2.15
C ALA A 25 -15.11 11.43 2.98
N HIS A 26 -14.49 12.33 3.73
CA HIS A 26 -15.20 13.34 4.52
C HIS A 26 -16.03 14.27 3.60
N GLU A 27 -15.45 14.79 2.52
CA GLU A 27 -16.16 15.60 1.51
C GLU A 27 -17.33 14.84 0.87
N ALA A 28 -17.17 13.54 0.63
CA ALA A 28 -18.24 12.68 0.12
C ALA A 28 -19.31 12.28 1.16
N GLY A 29 -19.12 12.66 2.43
CA GLY A 29 -20.05 12.43 3.54
C GLY A 29 -19.87 11.12 4.30
N TYR A 30 -18.69 10.49 4.21
CA TYR A 30 -18.31 9.26 4.91
C TYR A 30 -17.38 9.54 6.10
N LYS A 31 -17.40 8.65 7.09
CA LYS A 31 -16.34 8.51 8.10
C LYS A 31 -15.27 7.56 7.55
N THR A 32 -14.08 7.64 8.10
CA THR A 32 -12.99 6.69 7.84
C THR A 32 -12.50 6.08 9.13
N GLU A 33 -12.00 4.84 9.03
CA GLU A 33 -11.36 4.12 10.13
C GLU A 33 -10.14 3.37 9.58
N CYS A 34 -8.95 3.75 10.03
CA CYS A 34 -7.73 3.01 9.72
C CYS A 34 -7.68 1.77 10.63
N VAL A 35 -7.83 0.57 10.05
CA VAL A 35 -7.87 -0.68 10.82
C VAL A 35 -6.51 -1.40 10.86
N PHE A 36 -5.54 -0.94 10.06
CA PHE A 36 -4.20 -1.51 10.03
C PHE A 36 -3.21 -0.53 9.38
N THR A 37 -2.05 -0.33 10.01
CA THR A 37 -0.98 0.55 9.51
C THR A 37 0.35 -0.18 9.51
N SER A 38 1.06 -0.20 8.38
CA SER A 38 2.42 -0.77 8.27
C SER A 38 3.43 0.29 7.81
N GLU A 39 4.48 0.47 8.60
CA GLU A 39 5.62 1.33 8.31
C GLU A 39 6.85 0.88 9.12
N ILE A 40 8.04 0.95 8.53
CA ILE A 40 9.30 0.51 9.14
C ILE A 40 10.27 1.66 9.44
N LYS A 41 10.13 2.81 8.77
CA LYS A 41 10.99 3.98 8.91
C LYS A 41 10.67 4.69 10.21
N LYS A 42 11.60 4.63 11.16
CA LYS A 42 11.47 5.24 12.51
C LYS A 42 10.98 6.69 12.49
N HIS A 43 11.47 7.51 11.55
CA HIS A 43 11.06 8.91 11.43
C HIS A 43 9.60 9.06 11.01
N ALA A 44 9.15 8.23 10.07
CA ALA A 44 7.77 8.18 9.59
C ALA A 44 6.82 7.70 10.70
N ILE A 45 7.20 6.62 11.41
CA ILE A 45 6.47 6.11 12.59
C ILE A 45 6.31 7.20 13.65
N LYS A 46 7.34 8.01 13.90
CA LYS A 46 7.26 9.12 14.87
C LYS A 46 6.17 10.11 14.48
N VAL A 47 6.10 10.50 13.21
CA VAL A 47 5.08 11.44 12.71
C VAL A 47 3.69 10.80 12.74
N LEU A 48 3.55 9.55 12.30
CA LEU A 48 2.29 8.81 12.38
C LEU A 48 1.76 8.76 13.82
N LYS A 49 2.60 8.44 14.80
CA LYS A 49 2.21 8.42 16.22
C LYS A 49 1.90 9.80 16.80
N GLN A 50 2.42 10.89 16.22
CA GLN A 50 2.03 12.24 16.63
C GLN A 50 0.61 12.58 16.16
N ASN A 51 0.25 12.16 14.95
CA ASN A 51 -1.08 12.41 14.37
C ASN A 51 -2.13 11.37 14.81
N HIS A 52 -1.69 10.15 15.09
CA HIS A 52 -2.53 8.99 15.41
C HIS A 52 -1.95 8.23 16.63
N PRO A 53 -1.98 8.83 17.83
CA PRO A 53 -1.24 8.33 19.00
C PRO A 53 -1.69 6.97 19.53
N ASN A 54 -2.92 6.56 19.23
CA ASN A 54 -3.50 5.30 19.72
C ASN A 54 -3.39 4.16 18.70
N GLU A 55 -2.80 4.40 17.52
CA GLU A 55 -2.70 3.39 16.48
C GLU A 55 -1.49 2.48 16.70
N LEU A 56 -1.72 1.18 16.50
CA LEU A 56 -0.65 0.21 16.38
C LEU A 56 -0.02 0.33 14.99
N ILE A 57 1.30 0.49 14.95
CA ILE A 57 2.07 0.45 13.71
C ILE A 57 2.75 -0.91 13.62
N ASN A 58 2.31 -1.74 12.68
CA ASN A 58 2.62 -3.17 12.58
C ASN A 58 4.02 -3.49 12.04
N GLY A 59 4.82 -2.49 11.69
CA GLY A 59 6.18 -2.70 11.20
C GLY A 59 6.23 -3.27 9.78
N ASP A 60 7.09 -4.27 9.59
CA ASP A 60 7.41 -4.86 8.28
C ASP A 60 6.27 -5.75 7.76
N ILE A 61 5.60 -5.30 6.69
CA ILE A 61 4.47 -6.01 6.07
C ILE A 61 4.83 -7.38 5.52
N THR A 62 6.11 -7.62 5.18
CA THR A 62 6.58 -8.90 4.64
C THR A 62 6.50 -10.02 5.67
N GLN A 63 6.44 -9.66 6.96
CA GLN A 63 6.37 -10.61 8.08
C GLN A 63 4.94 -10.80 8.59
N VAL A 64 3.97 -10.04 8.07
CA VAL A 64 2.57 -10.09 8.52
C VAL A 64 1.79 -11.09 7.69
N ASN A 65 1.14 -12.04 8.37
CA ASN A 65 0.21 -12.95 7.75
C ASN A 65 -1.05 -12.18 7.34
N GLU A 66 -1.43 -12.26 6.06
CA GLU A 66 -2.58 -11.55 5.51
C GLU A 66 -3.92 -11.92 6.19
N LYS A 67 -3.98 -13.08 6.88
CA LYS A 67 -5.15 -13.50 7.66
C LYS A 67 -5.33 -12.72 8.95
N GLU A 68 -4.27 -12.12 9.49
CA GLU A 68 -4.28 -11.36 10.74
C GLU A 68 -4.69 -9.89 10.51
N ILE A 69 -4.63 -9.42 9.27
CA ILE A 69 -5.10 -8.09 8.90
C ILE A 69 -6.64 -8.09 9.04
N PRO A 70 -7.28 -7.10 9.69
CA PRO A 70 -8.74 -6.99 9.71
C PRO A 70 -9.34 -6.87 8.32
N ASP A 71 -10.64 -7.10 8.17
CA ASP A 71 -11.33 -6.82 6.90
C ASP A 71 -11.49 -5.31 6.70
N PHE A 72 -11.35 -4.87 5.45
CA PHE A 72 -11.32 -3.47 5.07
C PHE A 72 -11.93 -3.25 3.67
N ASP A 73 -12.35 -2.02 3.40
CA ASP A 73 -12.95 -1.61 2.14
C ASP A 73 -11.91 -1.09 1.14
N ILE A 74 -10.90 -0.36 1.64
CA ILE A 74 -9.87 0.28 0.80
C ILE A 74 -8.46 -0.06 1.27
N CYS A 75 -7.58 -0.47 0.35
CA CYS A 75 -6.14 -0.56 0.60
C CYS A 75 -5.41 0.68 0.10
N CYS A 76 -4.70 1.40 0.97
CA CYS A 76 -3.72 2.41 0.58
C CYS A 76 -2.32 1.78 0.61
N ALA A 77 -1.54 1.93 -0.46
CA ALA A 77 -0.17 1.43 -0.49
C ALA A 77 0.79 2.34 -1.29
N GLY A 78 1.80 2.89 -0.60
CA GLY A 78 2.88 3.71 -1.19
C GLY A 78 4.22 2.96 -1.22
N PHE A 79 4.27 1.81 -1.89
CA PHE A 79 5.44 0.92 -1.85
C PHE A 79 6.63 1.49 -2.67
N PRO A 80 7.89 1.29 -2.22
CA PRO A 80 9.05 1.96 -2.81
C PRO A 80 9.39 1.49 -4.24
N CYS A 81 9.71 2.45 -5.13
CA CYS A 81 9.93 2.24 -6.57
C CYS A 81 11.36 1.88 -7.02
N GLN A 82 12.33 1.72 -6.13
CA GLN A 82 13.75 1.88 -6.52
C GLN A 82 14.29 0.86 -7.54
N SER A 83 13.57 -0.22 -7.82
CA SER A 83 13.91 -1.19 -8.87
C SER A 83 13.45 -0.78 -10.29
N PHE A 84 12.70 0.32 -10.45
CA PHE A 84 12.08 0.71 -11.74
C PHE A 84 12.53 2.08 -12.30
N SER A 85 13.32 2.87 -11.56
CA SER A 85 13.91 4.11 -12.07
C SER A 85 15.14 3.81 -12.94
N GLY A 86 15.14 4.24 -14.20
CA GLY A 86 16.10 3.90 -15.25
C GLY A 86 17.58 4.31 -15.08
N GLY A 87 18.05 4.53 -13.84
CA GLY A 87 19.46 4.82 -13.51
C GLY A 87 20.23 3.66 -12.87
N GLY A 88 19.56 2.58 -12.47
CA GLY A 88 20.19 1.37 -11.94
C GLY A 88 20.22 0.28 -13.01
N LYS A 89 21.34 -0.44 -13.10
CA LYS A 89 21.50 -1.61 -13.99
C LYS A 89 20.21 -2.44 -13.97
N ARG A 90 19.72 -2.85 -15.16
CA ARG A 90 18.66 -3.85 -15.39
C ARG A 90 19.02 -5.21 -14.76
N LEU A 91 19.22 -5.26 -13.45
CA LEU A 91 19.31 -6.47 -12.65
C LEU A 91 17.88 -6.77 -12.21
N GLY A 92 17.15 -7.35 -13.16
CA GLY A 92 15.78 -7.76 -12.96
C GLY A 92 15.62 -8.61 -11.70
N PHE A 93 14.48 -8.42 -11.04
CA PHE A 93 13.82 -9.40 -10.15
C PHE A 93 14.55 -9.85 -8.87
N THR A 94 15.83 -9.58 -8.67
CA THR A 94 16.57 -10.08 -7.49
C THR A 94 16.70 -9.07 -6.34
N GLU A 95 16.25 -7.82 -6.52
CA GLU A 95 16.22 -6.86 -5.41
C GLU A 95 14.89 -6.93 -4.66
N THR A 96 14.99 -7.09 -3.33
CA THR A 96 13.98 -7.16 -2.27
C THR A 96 12.90 -6.06 -2.25
N ARG A 97 12.88 -5.17 -3.25
CA ARG A 97 11.94 -4.04 -3.35
C ARG A 97 10.93 -4.22 -4.49
N GLY A 98 11.29 -4.94 -5.55
CA GLY A 98 10.32 -5.46 -6.52
C GLY A 98 9.37 -6.50 -5.91
N THR A 99 9.77 -7.12 -4.79
CA THR A 99 8.94 -8.08 -4.04
C THR A 99 7.85 -7.44 -3.20
N LEU A 100 8.00 -6.17 -2.81
CA LEU A 100 7.03 -5.47 -1.95
C LEU A 100 5.69 -5.24 -2.64
N PHE A 101 5.69 -5.14 -3.98
CA PHE A 101 4.44 -5.17 -4.74
C PHE A 101 3.70 -6.50 -4.57
N PHE A 102 4.41 -7.63 -4.55
CA PHE A 102 3.80 -8.95 -4.35
C PHE A 102 3.25 -9.12 -2.93
N ASP A 103 3.81 -8.44 -1.94
CA ASP A 103 3.21 -8.38 -0.60
C ASP A 103 1.86 -7.64 -0.60
N VAL A 104 1.76 -6.53 -1.34
CA VAL A 104 0.47 -5.85 -1.54
C VAL A 104 -0.49 -6.76 -2.32
N GLU A 105 -0.03 -7.38 -3.40
CA GLU A 105 -0.84 -8.31 -4.22
C GLU A 105 -1.36 -9.49 -3.38
N ARG A 106 -0.52 -10.07 -2.52
CA ARG A 106 -0.90 -11.15 -1.60
C ARG A 106 -2.06 -10.74 -0.69
N ILE A 107 -1.98 -9.54 -0.11
CA ILE A 107 -3.04 -9.00 0.76
C ILE A 107 -4.31 -8.74 -0.05
N LEU A 108 -4.21 -8.07 -1.20
CA LEU A 108 -5.36 -7.78 -2.06
C LEU A 108 -6.07 -9.06 -2.52
N LYS A 109 -5.34 -10.09 -2.94
CA LYS A 109 -5.90 -11.40 -3.33
C LYS A 109 -6.60 -12.11 -2.18
N LYS A 110 -6.10 -11.95 -0.95
CA LYS A 110 -6.71 -12.59 0.21
C LYS A 110 -7.95 -11.87 0.71
N LYS A 111 -7.92 -10.53 0.67
CA LYS A 111 -8.89 -9.67 1.33
C LYS A 111 -9.99 -9.17 0.41
N GLU A 112 -9.76 -9.19 -0.90
CA GLU A 112 -10.73 -8.79 -1.92
C GLU A 112 -11.47 -7.48 -1.57
N PRO A 113 -10.74 -6.39 -1.24
CA PRO A 113 -11.36 -5.14 -0.83
C PRO A 113 -12.15 -4.51 -1.97
N ALA A 114 -13.08 -3.61 -1.64
CA ALA A 114 -13.88 -2.88 -2.61
C ALA A 114 -13.04 -1.98 -3.53
N GLY A 115 -11.86 -1.53 -3.07
CA GLY A 115 -10.92 -0.78 -3.89
C GLY A 115 -9.52 -0.67 -3.30
N PHE A 116 -8.61 -0.07 -4.06
CA PHE A 116 -7.25 0.21 -3.62
C PHE A 116 -6.69 1.48 -4.29
N ILE A 117 -5.72 2.11 -3.61
CA ILE A 117 -4.93 3.25 -4.09
C ILE A 117 -3.46 2.82 -4.00
N LEU A 118 -2.83 2.65 -5.17
CA LEU A 118 -1.41 2.33 -5.27
C LEU A 118 -0.67 3.56 -5.79
N GLU A 119 0.19 4.15 -4.96
CA GLU A 119 1.04 5.27 -5.37
C GLU A 119 2.45 4.75 -5.65
N ASN A 120 3.00 5.16 -6.80
CA ASN A 120 4.36 4.85 -7.18
C ASN A 120 4.86 5.86 -8.22
N VAL A 121 6.17 5.92 -8.48
CA VAL A 121 6.71 6.79 -9.54
C VAL A 121 6.40 6.24 -10.95
N GLU A 122 6.42 7.11 -11.95
CA GLU A 122 6.02 6.84 -13.35
C GLU A 122 6.57 5.53 -13.97
N GLY A 123 7.72 5.03 -13.51
CA GLY A 123 8.32 3.78 -13.98
C GLY A 123 7.50 2.51 -13.73
N LEU A 124 6.54 2.51 -12.79
CA LEU A 124 5.71 1.34 -12.47
C LEU A 124 4.76 0.95 -13.62
N VAL A 125 4.14 1.92 -14.28
CA VAL A 125 3.12 1.66 -15.32
C VAL A 125 3.75 0.92 -16.51
N SER A 126 4.96 1.33 -16.92
CA SER A 126 5.72 0.67 -17.99
C SER A 126 6.05 -0.79 -17.63
N PHE A 127 6.39 -1.06 -16.37
CA PHE A 127 6.70 -2.42 -15.90
C PHE A 127 5.47 -3.33 -15.80
N ILE A 128 4.34 -2.85 -15.28
CA ILE A 128 3.10 -3.62 -15.18
C ILE A 128 2.60 -3.99 -16.58
N LEU A 129 2.55 -3.03 -17.51
CA LEU A 129 2.11 -3.28 -18.88
C LEU A 129 3.02 -4.29 -19.61
N THR A 130 4.34 -4.24 -19.36
CA THR A 130 5.28 -5.18 -19.98
C THR A 130 5.14 -6.61 -19.45
N ASN A 131 4.88 -6.80 -18.15
CA ASN A 131 4.79 -8.14 -17.55
C ASN A 131 3.38 -8.77 -17.58
N LEU A 132 2.33 -7.96 -17.76
CA LEU A 132 1.02 -8.48 -18.12
C LEU A 132 1.02 -9.02 -19.55
N ALA A 133 1.69 -8.33 -20.48
CA ALA A 133 1.82 -8.78 -21.87
C ALA A 133 2.59 -10.11 -22.01
N THR A 134 3.56 -10.42 -21.14
CA THR A 134 4.33 -11.67 -21.20
C THR A 134 3.68 -12.86 -20.50
N LYS A 135 2.62 -12.64 -19.71
CA LYS A 135 1.83 -13.73 -19.11
C LYS A 135 0.76 -14.29 -20.05
N ASP A 136 0.33 -13.52 -21.06
CA ASP A 136 -0.63 -13.97 -22.07
C ASP A 136 0.02 -14.81 -23.20
N GLU A 137 1.35 -14.90 -23.27
CA GLU A 137 2.05 -15.68 -24.30
C GLU A 137 2.47 -17.10 -23.86
N ASN A 138 2.15 -17.52 -22.63
CA ASN A 138 2.48 -18.86 -22.10
C ASN A 138 1.26 -19.64 -21.57
N HIS A 139 0.13 -19.56 -22.28
CA HIS A 139 -0.94 -20.54 -22.16
C HIS A 139 -1.33 -21.11 -23.53
#